data_AF-A0A0M0T7H5-F1
#
_entry.id   AF-A0A0M0T7H5-F1
#
_cell.length_a   1.000
_cell.length_b   1.000
_cell.length_c   1.000
_cell.angle_alpha   90.00
_cell.angle_beta   90.00
_cell.angle_gamma   90.00
#
_symmetry.space_group_name_H-M   'P 1'
#
loop_
_entity.id
_entity.type
_entity.pdbx_description
1 polymer ?
#
loop_
_entity_poly.entity_id
_entity_poly.type
_entity_poly.pdbx_seq_one_letter_code
_entity_poly.pdbx_strand_id
1 'polypeptide(L)'
;MAIREERTRLSASQWAEAEAAWSSGEFSLSQLEGRFGVRRETLSRHFKKKKVIKGTDAVGKLVRESIRSDAEIRAKERSALIEERRGKYDRFAFNIAALLMREVTEGSKASATGSAIGFAEREANIKALQRASITLSKCFEVSSKSLNMDKVDVEEDELPALMFGELTQAQVAELRKAEEPADLSEELDLDTESEENGGGE
;
A
#
# COMPACT_ATOMS: atom_id res chain seq x y z
N MET A 1 -25.32 16.99 -37.52
CA MET A 1 -23.91 17.44 -37.52
C MET A 1 -23.04 16.22 -37.30
N ALA A 2 -22.12 15.91 -38.22
CA ALA A 2 -21.16 14.83 -38.01
C ALA A 2 -19.95 15.36 -37.24
N ILE A 3 -19.84 15.01 -35.96
CA ILE A 3 -18.64 15.29 -35.17
C ILE A 3 -17.54 14.37 -35.70
N ARG A 4 -16.62 14.90 -36.50
CA ARG A 4 -15.39 14.20 -36.86
C ARG A 4 -14.52 14.14 -35.61
N GLU A 5 -14.52 13.01 -34.91
CA GLU A 5 -13.47 12.72 -33.95
C GLU A 5 -12.11 12.79 -34.68
N GLU A 6 -11.27 13.74 -34.30
CA GLU A 6 -9.91 13.80 -34.77
C GLU A 6 -9.19 12.54 -34.26
N ARG A 7 -8.71 11.71 -35.19
CA ARG A 7 -7.95 10.50 -34.83
C ARG A 7 -6.58 10.92 -34.32
N THR A 8 -6.46 11.12 -33.01
CA THR A 8 -5.20 11.36 -32.30
C THR A 8 -4.21 10.25 -32.65
N ARG A 9 -3.21 10.58 -33.47
CA ARG A 9 -2.13 9.66 -33.85
C ARG A 9 -0.96 9.84 -32.90
N LEU A 10 -0.74 8.86 -32.04
CA LEU A 10 0.42 8.84 -31.15
C LEU A 10 1.73 8.75 -31.94
N SER A 11 2.73 9.47 -31.45
CA SER A 11 4.10 9.38 -31.93
C SER A 11 4.71 8.02 -31.58
N ALA A 12 5.85 7.69 -32.19
CA ALA A 12 6.60 6.48 -31.84
C ALA A 12 7.05 6.44 -30.36
N SER A 13 7.34 7.60 -29.74
CA SER A 13 7.71 7.65 -28.32
C SER A 13 6.51 7.45 -27.40
N GLN A 14 5.35 8.03 -27.75
CA GLN A 14 4.10 7.82 -27.00
C GLN A 14 3.62 6.36 -27.09
N TRP A 15 3.81 5.71 -28.24
CA TRP A 15 3.58 4.28 -28.37
C TRP A 15 4.54 3.45 -27.50
N ALA A 16 5.83 3.80 -27.43
CA ALA A 16 6.78 3.13 -26.54
C ALA A 16 6.42 3.32 -25.06
N GLU A 17 5.97 4.51 -24.66
CA GLU A 17 5.49 4.79 -23.30
C GLU A 17 4.22 3.98 -22.96
N ALA A 18 3.26 3.90 -23.89
CA ALA A 18 2.06 3.10 -23.72
C ALA A 18 2.36 1.58 -23.68
N GLU A 19 3.30 1.10 -24.51
CA GLU A 19 3.78 -0.29 -24.50
C GLU A 19 4.45 -0.63 -23.15
N ALA A 20 5.28 0.27 -22.60
CA ALA A 20 5.91 0.10 -21.28
C ALA A 20 4.91 0.17 -20.12
N ALA A 21 3.94 1.08 -20.16
CA ALA A 21 2.88 1.17 -19.16
C ALA A 21 1.94 -0.04 -19.18
N TRP A 22 1.71 -0.65 -20.36
CA TRP A 22 0.96 -1.89 -20.48
C TRP A 22 1.76 -3.11 -20.00
N SER A 23 3.04 -3.22 -20.39
CA SER A 23 3.90 -4.32 -19.96
C SER A 23 4.22 -4.31 -18.47
N SER A 24 4.23 -3.14 -17.82
CA SER A 24 4.35 -3.03 -16.35
C SER A 24 3.17 -3.71 -15.63
N GLY A 25 1.99 -3.73 -16.26
CA GLY A 25 0.75 -4.29 -15.72
C GLY A 25 -0.05 -3.37 -14.79
N GLU A 26 0.46 -2.18 -14.48
CA GLU A 26 -0.18 -1.24 -13.54
C GLU A 26 -1.38 -0.51 -14.14
N PHE A 27 -1.39 -0.32 -15.46
CA PHE A 27 -2.39 0.48 -16.16
C PHE A 27 -3.46 -0.39 -16.85
N SER A 28 -4.72 0.04 -16.79
CA SER A 28 -5.83 -0.50 -17.61
C SER A 28 -5.91 0.21 -18.96
N LEU A 29 -6.60 -0.40 -19.94
CA LEU A 29 -6.79 0.23 -21.25
C LEU A 29 -7.52 1.58 -21.14
N SER A 30 -8.47 1.72 -20.20
CA SER A 30 -9.18 2.99 -19.94
C SER A 30 -8.29 4.06 -19.31
N GLN A 31 -7.32 3.68 -18.46
CA GLN A 31 -6.33 4.62 -17.92
C GLN A 31 -5.33 5.07 -19.00
N LEU A 32 -4.94 4.17 -19.90
CA LEU A 32 -4.10 4.50 -21.05
C LEU A 32 -4.85 5.37 -22.07
N GLU A 33 -6.14 5.10 -22.31
CA GLU A 33 -7.03 5.93 -23.12
C GLU A 33 -7.13 7.36 -22.57
N GLY A 34 -7.36 7.53 -21.26
CA GLY A 34 -7.36 8.85 -20.61
C GLY A 34 -5.99 9.56 -20.62
N ARG A 35 -4.88 8.82 -20.55
CA ARG A 35 -3.51 9.38 -20.55
C ARG A 35 -3.01 9.78 -21.95
N PHE A 36 -3.39 9.04 -22.98
CA PHE A 36 -2.88 9.20 -24.34
C PHE A 36 -3.91 9.75 -25.34
N GLY A 37 -5.18 9.90 -24.95
CA GLY A 37 -6.24 10.45 -25.82
C GLY A 37 -6.56 9.55 -27.02
N VAL A 38 -6.39 8.23 -26.87
CA VAL A 38 -6.60 7.23 -27.93
C VAL A 38 -7.55 6.14 -27.48
N ARG A 39 -8.57 5.87 -28.31
CA ARG A 39 -9.59 4.85 -28.06
C ARG A 39 -8.98 3.49 -27.68
N ARG A 40 -9.50 2.88 -26.60
CA ARG A 40 -9.09 1.57 -26.06
C ARG A 40 -8.92 0.46 -27.11
N GLU A 41 -9.72 0.43 -28.16
CA GLU A 41 -9.64 -0.56 -29.25
C GLU A 41 -8.34 -0.41 -30.07
N THR A 42 -7.86 0.82 -30.24
CA THR A 42 -6.62 1.11 -30.98
C THR A 42 -5.39 0.71 -30.16
N LEU A 43 -5.42 0.98 -28.85
CA LEU A 43 -4.40 0.50 -27.90
C LEU A 43 -4.36 -1.04 -27.89
N SER A 44 -5.51 -1.70 -27.72
CA SER A 44 -5.63 -3.17 -27.72
C SER A 44 -5.13 -3.81 -29.02
N ARG A 45 -5.56 -3.30 -30.19
CA ARG A 45 -5.09 -3.78 -31.50
C ARG A 45 -3.57 -3.59 -31.66
N HIS A 46 -3.02 -2.48 -31.19
CA HIS A 46 -1.58 -2.21 -31.25
C HIS A 46 -0.77 -3.15 -30.36
N PHE A 47 -1.16 -3.33 -29.09
CA PHE A 47 -0.48 -4.26 -28.18
C PHE A 47 -0.56 -5.70 -28.67
N LYS A 48 -1.72 -6.14 -29.20
CA LYS A 48 -1.86 -7.46 -29.84
C LYS A 48 -0.96 -7.62 -31.06
N LYS A 49 -0.86 -6.61 -31.93
CA LYS A 49 0.03 -6.59 -33.10
C LYS A 49 1.52 -6.62 -32.71
N LYS A 50 1.89 -5.92 -31.63
CA LYS A 50 3.26 -5.88 -31.07
C LYS A 50 3.60 -7.06 -30.15
N LYS A 51 2.63 -7.94 -29.84
CA LYS A 51 2.74 -9.04 -28.87
C LYS A 51 3.13 -8.58 -27.44
N VAL A 52 2.75 -7.36 -27.05
CA VAL A 52 2.97 -6.85 -25.69
C VAL A 52 1.83 -7.35 -24.79
N ILE A 53 2.17 -8.24 -23.87
CA ILE A 53 1.24 -8.81 -22.91
C ILE A 53 1.24 -7.95 -21.64
N LYS A 54 0.07 -7.82 -21.00
CA LYS A 54 -0.04 -7.05 -19.75
C LYS A 54 0.79 -7.72 -18.64
N GLY A 55 1.62 -6.94 -17.95
CA GLY A 55 2.35 -7.43 -16.78
C GLY A 55 3.53 -8.37 -17.05
N THR A 56 3.99 -8.50 -18.31
CA THR A 56 5.17 -9.33 -18.63
C THR A 56 6.52 -8.62 -18.45
N ASP A 57 6.55 -7.38 -17.94
CA ASP A 57 7.80 -6.78 -17.50
C ASP A 57 8.35 -7.50 -16.26
N ALA A 58 9.33 -8.37 -16.50
CA ALA A 58 10.05 -9.09 -15.46
C ALA A 58 10.82 -8.16 -14.50
N VAL A 59 11.27 -6.99 -14.97
CA VAL A 59 12.01 -6.03 -14.15
C VAL A 59 11.06 -5.33 -13.19
N GLY A 60 9.97 -4.74 -13.68
CA GLY A 60 8.92 -4.15 -12.86
C GLY A 60 8.30 -5.14 -11.87
N LYS A 61 8.14 -6.42 -12.24
CA LYS A 61 7.73 -7.47 -11.30
C LYS A 61 8.74 -7.66 -10.17
N LEU A 62 10.02 -7.87 -10.47
CA LEU A 62 11.07 -8.07 -9.46
C LEU A 62 11.24 -6.86 -8.56
N VAL A 63 11.14 -5.64 -9.10
CA VAL A 63 11.21 -4.40 -8.31
C VAL A 63 10.04 -4.31 -7.33
N ARG A 64 8.81 -4.65 -7.74
CA ARG A 64 7.64 -4.67 -6.83
C ARG A 64 7.74 -5.75 -5.76
N GLU A 65 8.21 -6.96 -6.12
CA GLU A 65 8.43 -8.04 -5.15
C GLU A 65 9.53 -7.66 -4.13
N SER A 66 10.60 -7.00 -4.58
CA SER A 66 11.66 -6.45 -3.72
C SER A 66 11.13 -5.36 -2.78
N ILE A 67 10.41 -4.34 -3.31
CA ILE A 67 9.82 -3.26 -2.50
C ILE A 67 8.84 -3.82 -1.46
N ARG A 68 8.02 -4.82 -1.83
CA ARG A 68 7.11 -5.49 -0.91
C ARG A 68 7.87 -6.24 0.19
N SER A 69 8.87 -7.05 -0.18
CA SER A 69 9.71 -7.77 0.78
C SER A 69 10.41 -6.80 1.75
N ASP A 70 10.97 -5.72 1.23
CA ASP A 70 11.59 -4.64 2.00
C ASP A 70 10.60 -3.97 2.99
N ALA A 71 9.37 -3.71 2.54
CA ALA A 71 8.32 -3.15 3.40
C ALA A 71 7.91 -4.13 4.51
N GLU A 72 7.72 -5.41 4.19
CA GLU A 72 7.41 -6.47 5.15
C GLU A 72 8.55 -6.69 6.17
N ILE A 73 9.81 -6.55 5.75
CA ILE A 73 10.99 -6.60 6.65
C ILE A 73 11.01 -5.37 7.58
N ARG A 74 10.91 -4.16 7.03
CA ARG A 74 10.91 -2.91 7.82
C ARG A 74 9.75 -2.86 8.83
N ALA A 75 8.58 -3.37 8.46
CA ALA A 75 7.45 -3.50 9.37
C ALA A 75 7.80 -4.42 10.55
N LYS A 76 8.29 -5.64 10.29
CA LYS A 76 8.70 -6.59 11.33
C LYS A 76 9.81 -6.04 12.24
N GLU A 77 10.81 -5.37 11.68
CA GLU A 77 11.88 -4.71 12.44
C GLU A 77 11.34 -3.58 13.33
N ARG A 78 10.40 -2.76 12.82
CA ARG A 78 9.70 -1.73 13.60
C ARG A 78 8.91 -2.35 14.75
N SER A 79 8.11 -3.39 14.50
CA SER A 79 7.32 -4.06 15.54
C SER A 79 8.21 -4.68 16.62
N ALA A 80 9.31 -5.32 16.24
CA ALA A 80 10.29 -5.88 17.17
C ALA A 80 10.95 -4.80 18.04
N LEU A 81 11.32 -3.65 17.45
CA LEU A 81 11.91 -2.52 18.17
C LEU A 81 10.92 -1.87 19.15
N ILE A 82 9.64 -1.78 18.77
CA ILE A 82 8.56 -1.30 19.65
C ILE A 82 8.40 -2.23 20.86
N GLU A 83 8.35 -3.54 20.64
CA GLU A 83 8.14 -4.52 21.70
C GLU A 83 9.35 -4.63 22.64
N GLU A 84 10.57 -4.65 22.10
CA GLU A 84 11.81 -4.61 22.89
C GLU A 84 11.85 -3.36 23.79
N ARG A 85 11.38 -2.22 23.27
CA ARG A 85 11.33 -0.95 23.99
C ARG A 85 10.28 -0.96 25.09
N ARG A 86 9.05 -1.44 24.83
CA ARG A 86 8.01 -1.63 25.86
C ARG A 86 8.55 -2.50 27.00
N GLY A 87 9.07 -3.68 26.68
CA GLY A 87 9.64 -4.59 27.68
C GLY A 87 10.80 -4.01 28.49
N LYS A 88 11.63 -3.12 27.93
CA LYS A 88 12.67 -2.39 28.67
C LYS A 88 12.06 -1.39 29.67
N TYR A 89 11.10 -0.57 29.24
CA TYR A 89 10.47 0.42 30.12
C TYR A 89 9.63 -0.22 31.22
N ASP A 90 8.91 -1.31 30.94
CA ASP A 90 8.17 -2.08 31.94
C ASP A 90 9.09 -2.67 33.01
N ARG A 91 10.24 -3.23 32.62
CA ARG A 91 11.27 -3.71 33.57
C ARG A 91 11.81 -2.59 34.45
N PHE A 92 12.06 -1.39 33.89
CA PHE A 92 12.50 -0.25 34.68
C PHE A 92 11.41 0.24 35.64
N ALA A 93 10.15 0.30 35.21
CA ALA A 93 9.01 0.67 36.06
C ALA A 93 8.83 -0.34 37.21
N PHE A 94 8.89 -1.64 36.92
CA PHE A 94 8.82 -2.71 37.91
C PHE A 94 9.95 -2.62 38.95
N ASN A 95 11.19 -2.37 38.50
CA ASN A 95 12.34 -2.21 39.41
C ASN A 95 12.20 -0.98 40.31
N ILE A 96 11.73 0.16 39.79
CA ILE A 96 11.46 1.36 40.62
C ILE A 96 10.34 1.08 41.62
N ALA A 97 9.27 0.39 41.22
CA ALA A 97 8.17 0.00 42.10
C ALA A 97 8.64 -0.95 43.22
N ALA A 98 9.47 -1.94 42.91
CA ALA A 98 10.04 -2.87 43.88
C ALA A 98 10.93 -2.15 44.92
N LEU A 99 11.77 -1.21 44.47
CA LEU A 99 12.59 -0.38 45.37
C LEU A 99 11.72 0.52 46.26
N LEU A 100 10.68 1.15 45.70
CA LEU A 100 9.75 1.98 46.46
C LEU A 100 9.02 1.18 47.54
N MET A 101 8.49 0.00 47.17
CA MET A 101 7.82 -0.89 48.11
C MET A 101 8.75 -1.39 49.21
N ARG A 102 10.05 -1.59 48.92
CA ARG A 102 11.05 -1.90 49.95
C ARG A 102 11.21 -0.75 50.95
N GLU A 103 11.44 0.48 50.49
CA GLU A 103 11.59 1.64 51.39
C GLU A 103 10.33 1.88 52.24
N VAL A 104 9.13 1.72 51.66
CA VAL A 104 7.85 1.81 52.38
C VAL A 104 7.71 0.69 53.42
N THR A 105 8.07 -0.55 53.07
CA THR A 105 8.02 -1.70 53.99
C THR A 105 8.99 -1.54 55.15
N GLU A 106 10.21 -1.07 54.90
CA GLU A 106 11.21 -0.84 55.94
C GLU A 106 10.86 0.36 56.84
N GLY A 107 10.31 1.45 56.28
CA GLY A 107 9.77 2.57 57.05
C GLY A 107 8.61 2.15 57.95
N SER A 108 7.70 1.32 57.43
CA SER A 108 6.58 0.75 58.18
C SER A 108 7.06 -0.12 59.35
N LYS A 109 8.05 -1.01 59.11
CA LYS A 109 8.68 -1.82 60.18
C LYS A 109 9.32 -0.94 61.25
N ALA A 110 10.11 0.06 60.87
CA ALA A 110 10.77 0.98 61.80
C ALA A 110 9.76 1.75 62.67
N SER A 111 8.68 2.24 62.05
CA SER A 111 7.56 2.89 62.75
C SER A 111 6.85 1.93 63.72
N ALA A 112 6.61 0.69 63.32
CA ALA A 112 5.98 -0.33 64.17
C ALA A 112 6.87 -0.73 65.38
N THR A 113 8.20 -0.65 65.24
CA THR A 113 9.15 -0.84 66.36
C THR A 113 9.34 0.41 67.24
N GLY A 114 8.55 1.47 67.04
CA GLY A 114 8.62 2.69 67.85
C GLY A 114 9.73 3.67 67.47
N SER A 115 10.41 3.49 66.33
CA SER A 115 11.35 4.49 65.82
C SER A 115 10.58 5.67 65.23
N ALA A 116 10.61 6.80 65.92
CA ALA A 116 9.88 8.02 65.55
C ALA A 116 10.31 8.64 64.21
N ILE A 117 11.42 8.19 63.62
CA ILE A 117 12.08 8.79 62.45
C ILE A 117 12.02 7.86 61.20
N GLY A 118 11.43 6.66 61.33
CA GLY A 118 11.58 5.58 60.34
C GLY A 118 11.17 5.89 58.89
N PHE A 119 10.16 6.76 58.68
CA PHE A 119 9.81 7.26 57.34
C PHE A 119 10.57 8.54 56.95
N ALA A 120 10.93 9.39 57.91
CA ALA A 120 11.63 10.66 57.65
C ALA A 120 13.07 10.42 57.15
N GLU A 121 13.77 9.41 57.66
CA GLU A 121 15.08 8.98 57.15
C GLU A 121 15.03 8.50 55.68
N ARG A 122 13.86 8.01 55.23
CA ARG A 122 13.66 7.40 53.91
C ARG A 122 12.96 8.33 52.92
N GLU A 123 12.47 9.47 53.38
CA GLU A 123 11.73 10.43 52.55
C GLU A 123 12.57 10.91 51.35
N ALA A 124 13.88 11.09 51.54
CA ALA A 124 14.81 11.43 50.47
C ALA A 124 14.89 10.35 49.38
N ASN A 125 14.95 9.06 49.77
CA ASN A 125 14.96 7.93 48.85
C ASN A 125 13.62 7.81 48.10
N ILE A 126 12.50 7.94 48.80
CA ILE A 126 11.15 7.89 48.23
C ILE A 126 10.96 9.02 47.20
N LYS A 127 11.37 10.26 47.54
CA LYS A 127 11.36 11.41 46.61
C LYS A 127 12.29 11.20 45.42
N ALA A 128 13.46 10.56 45.61
CA ALA A 128 14.36 10.21 44.51
C ALA A 128 13.74 9.18 43.55
N LEU A 129 13.10 8.13 44.08
CA LEU A 129 12.38 7.11 43.30
C LEU A 129 11.17 7.70 42.56
N GLN A 130 10.42 8.61 43.19
CA GLN A 130 9.34 9.35 42.54
C GLN A 130 9.86 10.19 41.36
N ARG A 131 10.96 10.93 41.54
CA ARG A 131 11.61 11.70 40.46
C ARG A 131 12.15 10.79 39.36
N ALA A 132 12.71 9.63 39.70
CA ALA A 132 13.15 8.63 38.73
C ALA A 132 11.98 8.09 37.90
N SER A 133 10.84 7.79 38.53
CA SER A 133 9.60 7.38 37.84
C SER A 133 9.07 8.45 36.88
N ILE A 134 9.02 9.71 37.31
CA ILE A 134 8.59 10.84 36.46
C ILE A 134 9.54 11.02 35.27
N THR A 135 10.85 10.93 35.48
CA THR A 135 11.85 11.00 34.39
C THR A 135 11.71 9.81 33.45
N LEU A 136 11.52 8.59 33.97
CA LEU A 136 11.30 7.39 33.16
C LEU A 136 10.05 7.51 32.28
N SER A 137 8.95 8.03 32.83
CA SER A 137 7.71 8.31 32.10
C SER A 137 7.94 9.31 30.96
N LYS A 138 8.66 10.41 31.19
CA LYS A 138 9.03 11.38 30.14
C LYS A 138 9.95 10.77 29.08
N CYS A 139 10.93 9.97 29.49
CA CYS A 139 11.77 9.23 28.56
C CYS A 139 10.95 8.28 27.70
N PHE A 140 10.01 7.54 28.29
CA PHE A 140 9.07 6.68 27.56
C PHE A 140 8.22 7.47 26.58
N GLU A 141 7.64 8.60 26.98
CA GLU A 141 6.82 9.45 26.11
C GLU A 141 7.61 9.96 24.88
N VAL A 142 8.81 10.50 25.08
CA VAL A 142 9.70 10.92 23.98
C VAL A 142 10.07 9.73 23.09
N SER A 143 10.35 8.57 23.70
CA SER A 143 10.75 7.36 22.99
C SER A 143 9.60 6.69 22.22
N SER A 144 8.37 6.80 22.74
CA SER A 144 7.11 6.38 22.12
C SER A 144 6.80 7.24 20.90
N LYS A 145 6.85 8.57 21.06
CA LYS A 145 6.71 9.56 19.98
C LYS A 145 7.74 9.36 18.88
N SER A 146 9.00 9.05 19.23
CA SER A 146 10.07 8.78 18.24
C SER A 146 9.80 7.57 17.33
N LEU A 147 9.00 6.59 17.78
CA LEU A 147 8.59 5.42 17.00
C LEU A 147 7.18 5.54 16.39
N ASN A 148 6.53 6.69 16.60
CA ASN A 148 5.10 6.90 16.33
C ASN A 148 4.20 5.88 17.05
N MET A 149 4.59 5.36 18.22
CA MET A 149 3.74 4.43 19.01
C MET A 149 2.46 5.10 19.56
N ASP A 150 2.43 6.43 19.62
CA ASP A 150 1.24 7.26 19.94
C ASP A 150 0.23 7.30 18.79
N LYS A 151 0.68 7.02 17.55
CA LYS A 151 -0.24 6.71 16.46
C LYS A 151 -0.65 5.25 16.67
N VAL A 152 -1.88 5.04 17.11
CA VAL A 152 -2.58 3.80 16.78
C VAL A 152 -2.47 3.68 15.26
N ASP A 153 -1.90 2.58 14.77
CA ASP A 153 -1.79 2.31 13.34
C ASP A 153 -3.20 1.98 12.80
N VAL A 154 -4.04 3.02 12.67
CA VAL A 154 -5.35 2.98 11.99
C VAL A 154 -5.17 2.65 10.49
N GLU A 155 -3.93 2.70 10.00
CA GLU A 155 -3.50 2.32 8.65
C GLU A 155 -2.93 0.87 8.55
N GLU A 156 -2.90 0.06 9.63
CA GLU A 156 -2.38 -1.33 9.54
C GLU A 156 -3.35 -2.34 8.90
N ASP A 157 -4.66 -2.04 8.83
CA ASP A 157 -5.68 -2.90 8.19
C ASP A 157 -6.39 -2.27 6.97
N GLU A 158 -6.13 -0.99 6.64
CA GLU A 158 -6.54 -0.42 5.34
C GLU A 158 -5.54 -0.77 4.22
N LEU A 159 -5.28 -2.08 4.06
CA LEU A 159 -5.15 -2.62 2.72
C LEU A 159 -6.41 -2.17 1.95
N PRO A 160 -6.29 -1.45 0.82
CA PRO A 160 -7.45 -0.94 0.11
C PRO A 160 -8.35 -2.14 -0.22
N ALA A 161 -9.53 -2.17 0.38
CA ALA A 161 -10.39 -3.33 0.33
C ALA A 161 -10.65 -3.68 -1.13
N LEU A 162 -10.10 -4.82 -1.58
CA LEU A 162 -10.39 -5.41 -2.87
C LEU A 162 -11.83 -5.88 -2.80
N MET A 163 -12.73 -4.94 -3.04
CA MET A 163 -14.16 -5.14 -3.20
C MET A 163 -14.34 -5.99 -4.46
N PHE A 164 -14.20 -7.30 -4.30
CA PHE A 164 -14.69 -8.29 -5.23
C PHE A 164 -16.22 -8.21 -5.22
N GLY A 165 -16.75 -7.20 -5.91
CA GLY A 165 -18.13 -7.22 -6.33
C GLY A 165 -18.29 -8.46 -7.20
N GLU A 166 -19.02 -9.46 -6.69
CA GLU A 166 -19.45 -10.59 -7.49
C GLU A 166 -20.25 -10.03 -8.65
N LEU A 167 -19.61 -9.96 -9.82
CA LEU A 167 -20.25 -9.50 -11.04
C LEU A 167 -21.45 -10.40 -11.26
N THR A 168 -22.65 -9.83 -11.19
CA THR A 168 -23.87 -10.56 -11.49
C THR A 168 -23.77 -11.13 -12.91
N GLN A 169 -24.43 -12.24 -13.20
CA GLN A 169 -24.32 -12.89 -14.51
C GLN A 169 -24.65 -11.94 -15.68
N ALA A 170 -25.50 -10.93 -15.45
CA ALA A 170 -25.76 -9.83 -16.38
C ALA A 170 -24.54 -8.91 -16.59
N GLN A 171 -23.85 -8.50 -15.54
CA GLN A 171 -22.63 -7.68 -15.62
C GLN A 171 -21.43 -8.47 -16.18
N VAL A 172 -21.33 -9.78 -15.91
CA VAL A 172 -20.36 -10.66 -16.58
C VAL A 172 -20.68 -10.78 -18.07
N ALA A 173 -21.97 -10.91 -18.44
CA ALA A 173 -22.38 -10.94 -19.84
C ALA A 173 -22.10 -9.61 -20.53
N GLU A 174 -22.32 -8.47 -19.86
CA GLU A 174 -22.05 -7.14 -20.40
C GLU A 174 -20.54 -6.87 -20.58
N LEU A 175 -19.70 -7.31 -19.62
CA LEU A 175 -18.24 -7.28 -19.80
C LEU A 175 -17.78 -8.21 -20.93
N ARG A 176 -18.33 -9.43 -21.04
CA ARG A 176 -18.05 -10.33 -22.16
C ARG A 176 -18.49 -9.76 -23.50
N LYS A 177 -19.59 -9.01 -23.53
CA LYS A 177 -20.10 -8.29 -24.70
C LYS A 177 -19.27 -7.03 -25.05
N ALA A 178 -18.58 -6.46 -24.06
CA ALA A 178 -17.64 -5.35 -24.23
C ALA A 178 -16.20 -5.82 -24.59
N GLU A 179 -15.85 -7.06 -24.24
CA GLU A 179 -14.62 -7.75 -24.66
C GLU A 179 -14.80 -8.58 -25.95
N GLU A 180 -16.06 -8.78 -26.39
CA GLU A 180 -16.39 -9.48 -27.62
C GLU A 180 -15.69 -8.76 -28.79
N PRO A 181 -14.83 -9.46 -29.56
CA PRO A 181 -14.22 -8.86 -30.73
C PRO A 181 -15.36 -8.55 -31.71
N ALA A 182 -15.61 -7.26 -31.93
CA ALA A 182 -16.62 -6.80 -32.89
C ALA A 182 -16.52 -7.62 -34.18
N ASP A 183 -17.63 -8.25 -34.57
CA ASP A 183 -17.66 -9.17 -35.70
C ASP A 183 -17.36 -8.37 -36.98
N LEU A 184 -16.23 -8.67 -37.61
CA LEU A 184 -15.72 -7.96 -38.79
C LEU A 184 -16.10 -8.68 -40.09
N SER A 185 -17.14 -9.51 -40.06
CA SER A 185 -17.57 -10.32 -41.21
C SER A 185 -18.51 -9.60 -42.19
N GLU A 186 -19.05 -8.43 -41.84
CA GLU A 186 -20.13 -7.76 -42.61
C GLU A 186 -19.70 -6.50 -43.39
N GLU A 187 -18.40 -6.35 -43.71
CA GLU A 187 -17.93 -5.29 -44.62
C GLU A 187 -16.88 -5.85 -45.59
N LEU A 188 -17.36 -6.65 -46.55
CA LEU A 188 -16.59 -7.10 -47.72
C LEU A 188 -17.40 -6.88 -49.01
N ASP A 189 -17.85 -5.64 -49.24
CA ASP A 189 -18.35 -5.24 -50.55
C ASP A 189 -17.20 -5.29 -51.56
N LEU A 190 -17.24 -6.34 -52.38
CA LEU A 190 -16.39 -6.52 -53.54
C LEU A 190 -16.89 -5.60 -54.66
N ASP A 191 -16.31 -4.41 -54.78
CA ASP A 191 -16.40 -3.61 -56.01
C ASP A 191 -15.65 -4.33 -57.14
N THR A 192 -16.31 -5.33 -57.73
CA THR A 192 -15.98 -5.87 -59.03
C THR A 192 -16.38 -4.86 -60.10
N GLU A 193 -15.43 -4.02 -60.54
CA GLU A 193 -15.58 -3.26 -61.79
C GLU A 193 -15.59 -4.23 -62.99
N SER A 194 -16.78 -4.67 -63.37
CA SER A 194 -17.03 -5.42 -64.59
C SER A 194 -17.22 -4.46 -65.78
N GLU A 195 -16.14 -4.14 -66.49
CA GLU A 195 -16.23 -3.60 -67.86
C GLU A 195 -16.53 -4.73 -68.86
N GLU A 196 -17.81 -5.09 -68.97
CA GLU A 196 -18.38 -5.71 -70.18
C GLU A 196 -18.83 -4.59 -71.16
N ASN A 197 -18.79 -4.71 -72.48
CA ASN A 197 -18.16 -5.67 -73.40
C ASN A 197 -18.24 -5.02 -74.81
N GLY A 198 -17.22 -5.21 -75.66
CA GLY A 198 -17.14 -4.60 -77.00
C GLY A 198 -16.77 -5.63 -78.07
N GLY A 199 -17.79 -6.35 -78.55
CA GLY A 199 -17.68 -7.56 -79.38
C GLY A 199 -16.74 -7.50 -80.60
N GLY A 200 -16.24 -8.68 -80.99
CA GLY A 200 -15.36 -8.84 -82.15
C GLY A 200 -16.05 -9.42 -83.38
N GLU A 201 -15.39 -9.22 -84.53
CA GLU A 201 -15.04 -10.24 -85.54
C GLU A 201 -13.80 -9.75 -86.33
#